data_AF-A0A151JD32-F1
#
_entry.id   AF-A0A151JD32-F1
#
_cell.length_a   1.000
_cell.length_b   1.000
_cell.length_c   1.000
_cell.angle_alpha   90.00
_cell.angle_beta   90.00
_cell.angle_gamma   90.00
#
_symmetry.space_group_name_H-M   'P 1'
#
loop_
_entity.id
_entity.type
_entity.pdbx_description
1 polymer ?
#
loop_
_entity_poly.entity_id
_entity_poly.type
_entity_poly.pdbx_seq_one_letter_code
_entity_poly.pdbx_strand_id
1 'polypeptide(L)' 'MQPLIKNLILKIVQWVIFLPGIFLFSYVMRPILMLILVPGGLILLALIGGAEVRREIKLLFKELL' A
#
# COMPACT_ATOMS: atom_id res chain seq x y z
N MET A 1 29.04 28.41 -20.51
CA MET A 1 27.98 27.47 -20.94
C MET A 1 28.23 26.04 -20.41
N GLN A 2 28.43 25.84 -19.10
CA GLN A 2 28.70 24.51 -18.53
C GLN A 2 27.94 24.15 -17.22
N PRO A 3 27.60 25.08 -16.31
CA PRO A 3 26.95 24.69 -15.05
C PRO A 3 25.49 24.27 -15.25
N LEU A 4 24.78 24.88 -16.21
CA LEU A 4 23.38 24.56 -16.51
C LEU A 4 23.21 23.12 -17.00
N ILE A 5 24.10 22.67 -17.90
CA ILE A 5 24.06 21.32 -18.48
C ILE A 5 24.38 20.27 -17.40
N LYS A 6 25.38 20.52 -16.55
CA LYS A 6 25.71 19.63 -15.42
C LYS A 6 24.54 19.48 -14.44
N ASN A 7 23.88 20.59 -14.10
CA ASN A 7 22.70 20.55 -13.22
C ASN A 7 21.52 19.79 -13.85
N LEU A 8 21.32 19.93 -15.16
CA LEU A 8 20.27 19.21 -15.87
C LEU A 8 20.52 17.70 -15.86
N ILE A 9 21.76 17.27 -16.13
CA ILE A 9 22.15 15.86 -16.10
C ILE A 9 21.96 15.27 -14.70
N LEU A 10 22.40 15.97 -13.65
CA LEU A 10 22.22 15.52 -12.27
C LEU A 10 20.75 15.36 -11.90
N LYS A 11 19.88 16.28 -12.32
CA LYS A 11 18.42 16.16 -12.12
C LYS A 11 17.83 14.96 -12.86
N ILE A 12 18.24 14.72 -14.11
CA ILE A 12 17.76 13.58 -14.89
C ILE A 12 18.18 12.27 -14.21
N VAL A 13 19.44 12.15 -13.79
CA VAL A 13 19.94 10.96 -13.08
C VAL A 13 19.20 10.76 -11.76
N GLN A 14 18.96 11.83 -10.99
CA GLN A 14 18.15 11.75 -9.78
C GLN A 14 16.74 11.22 -10.09
N TRP A 15 16.05 11.78 -11.08
CA TRP A 15 14.72 11.31 -11.46
C TRP A 15 14.73 9.85 -11.92
N VAL A 16 15.72 9.43 -12.70
CA VAL A 16 15.84 8.04 -13.17
C VAL A 16 16.05 7.05 -12.01
N ILE A 17 16.70 7.46 -10.92
CA ILE A 17 16.90 6.62 -9.73
C ILE A 17 15.69 6.71 -8.78
N PHE A 18 15.10 7.89 -8.61
CA PHE A 18 13.97 8.11 -7.70
C PHE A 18 12.66 7.53 -8.24
N LEU A 19 12.38 7.70 -9.53
CA LEU A 19 11.15 7.27 -10.16
C LEU A 19 10.87 5.76 -9.96
N PRO A 20 11.80 4.82 -10.21
CA PRO A 20 11.57 3.41 -9.95
C PRO A 20 11.41 3.12 -8.45
N GLY A 21 12.13 3.85 -7.59
CA GLY A 21 11.96 3.74 -6.13
C GLY A 21 10.55 4.14 -5.68
N ILE A 22 10.04 5.27 -6.15
CA ILE A 22 8.67 5.73 -5.88
C ILE A 22 7.65 4.76 -6.50
N PHE A 23 7.92 4.23 -7.68
CA PHE A 23 7.01 3.32 -8.37
C PHE A 23 6.91 1.98 -7.65
N LEU A 24 8.04 1.36 -7.29
CA LEU A 24 8.09 0.17 -6.45
C LEU A 24 7.42 0.43 -5.10
N PHE A 25 7.74 1.55 -4.45
CA PHE A 25 7.08 1.92 -3.20
C PHE A 25 5.57 2.03 -3.39
N SER A 26 5.08 2.77 -4.37
CA SER A 26 3.63 2.97 -4.56
C SER A 26 2.92 1.68 -4.98
N TYR A 27 3.53 0.87 -5.84
CA TYR A 27 2.93 -0.34 -6.39
C TYR A 27 3.03 -1.53 -5.43
N VAL A 28 4.04 -1.60 -4.57
CA VAL A 28 4.25 -2.67 -3.60
C VAL A 28 3.69 -2.28 -2.22
N MET A 29 3.84 -1.04 -1.78
CA MET A 29 3.28 -0.60 -0.50
C MET A 29 1.76 -0.61 -0.50
N ARG A 30 1.10 -0.23 -1.60
CA ARG A 30 -0.37 -0.28 -1.66
C ARG A 30 -0.93 -1.69 -1.41
N PRO A 31 -0.50 -2.74 -2.13
CA PRO A 31 -0.99 -4.09 -1.87
C PRO A 31 -0.55 -4.60 -0.50
N ILE A 32 0.68 -4.32 -0.04
CA ILE A 32 1.10 -4.70 1.33
C ILE A 32 0.19 -4.05 2.38
N LEU A 33 -0.06 -2.75 2.25
CA LEU A 33 -0.95 -2.03 3.15
C LEU A 33 -2.36 -2.61 3.11
N MET A 34 -2.91 -2.89 1.92
CA MET A 34 -4.23 -3.51 1.79
C MET A 34 -4.27 -4.89 2.45
N LEU A 35 -3.24 -5.70 2.25
CA LEU A 35 -3.12 -7.06 2.78
C LEU A 35 -2.99 -7.07 4.30
N ILE A 36 -2.53 -5.98 4.93
CA ILE A 36 -2.46 -5.84 6.39
C ILE A 36 -3.70 -5.14 6.95
N LEU A 37 -4.12 -4.01 6.35
CA LEU A 37 -5.24 -3.19 6.85
C LEU A 37 -6.58 -3.91 6.71
N VAL A 38 -6.82 -4.65 5.63
CA VAL A 38 -8.10 -5.33 5.44
C VAL A 38 -8.31 -6.40 6.52
N PRO A 39 -7.42 -7.39 6.70
CA PRO A 39 -7.60 -8.37 7.78
C PRO A 39 -7.45 -7.73 9.17
N GLY A 40 -6.51 -6.80 9.37
CA GLY A 40 -6.35 -6.09 10.64
C GLY A 40 -7.60 -5.30 11.05
N GLY A 41 -8.23 -4.63 10.08
CA GLY A 41 -9.49 -3.91 10.27
C GLY A 41 -10.64 -4.85 10.59
N LEU A 42 -10.75 -5.99 9.90
CA LEU A 42 -11.76 -7.01 10.20
C LEU A 42 -11.59 -7.61 11.60
N ILE A 43 -10.36 -7.85 12.05
CA ILE A 43 -10.06 -8.31 13.41
C ILE A 43 -10.47 -7.24 14.44
N LEU A 44 -10.14 -5.98 14.20
CA LEU A 44 -10.56 -4.87 15.07
C LEU A 44 -12.08 -4.75 15.15
N LEU A 45 -12.78 -4.85 14.02
CA LEU A 45 -14.24 -4.85 13.97
C LEU A 45 -14.83 -6.04 14.73
N ALA A 46 -14.25 -7.23 14.60
CA ALA A 46 -14.66 -8.41 15.35
C ALA A 46 -14.42 -8.29 16.88
N LEU A 47 -13.37 -7.54 17.28
CA LEU A 47 -13.07 -7.27 18.68
C LEU A 47 -14.06 -6.27 19.27
N ILE A 48 -14.34 -5.17 18.58
CA ILE A 48 -15.20 -4.09 19.08
C ILE A 48 -16.69 -4.46 18.97
N GLY A 49 -17.10 -5.10 17.87
CA GLY A 49 -18.49 -5.41 17.56
C GLY A 49 -19.05 -6.69 18.20
N GLY A 50 -18.23 -7.46 18.93
CA GLY A 50 -18.70 -8.62 19.68
C GLY A 50 -19.23 -9.78 18.82
N ALA A 51 -20.20 -10.54 19.35
CA ALA A 51 -20.67 -11.80 18.76
C ALA A 51 -21.44 -11.62 17.44
N GLU A 52 -22.17 -10.51 17.29
CA GLU A 52 -22.96 -10.20 16.09
C GLU A 52 -22.04 -9.97 14.89
N VAL A 53 -21.06 -9.08 15.03
CA VAL A 53 -20.10 -8.78 13.96
C VAL A 53 -19.24 -10.00 13.60
N ARG A 54 -18.87 -10.82 14.59
CA ARG A 54 -18.15 -12.08 14.34
C ARG A 54 -18.98 -13.08 13.52
N ARG A 55 -20.30 -13.11 13.69
CA ARG A 55 -21.19 -13.98 12.93
C ARG A 55 -21.26 -13.53 11.47
N GLU A 56 -21.46 -12.24 11.25
CA GLU A 56 -21.53 -11.66 9.90
C GLU A 56 -20.20 -11.82 9.14
N ILE A 57 -19.06 -11.59 9.81
CA ILE A 57 -17.73 -11.83 9.22
C ILE A 57 -17.56 -13.30 8.81
N LYS A 58 -17.99 -14.26 9.65
CA LYS A 58 -17.93 -15.69 9.31
C LYS A 58 -18.80 -16.04 8.11
N LEU A 59 -19.98 -15.43 7.97
CA LEU A 59 -20.84 -15.62 6.81
C LEU A 59 -20.18 -15.06 5.54
N LEU A 60 -19.62 -13.86 5.62
CA LEU A 60 -18.92 -13.21 4.51
C LEU A 60 -17.76 -14.07 3.97
N PHE A 61 -16.95 -14.67 4.86
CA PHE A 61 -15.89 -15.60 4.43
C PHE A 61 -16.41 -16.93 3.88
N LYS A 62 -17.60 -17.37 4.29
CA LYS A 62 -18.22 -18.61 3.79
C LYS A 62 -18.82 -18.43 2.40
N GLU A 63 -19.26 -17.22 2.05
CA GLU A 63 -19.73 -16.89 0.70
C GLU A 63 -18.57 -16.65 -0.29
N LEU A 64 -17.39 -16.27 0.22
CA LEU A 64 -16.21 -15.95 -0.60
C LEU A 64 -15.40 -17.20 -1.03
N LEU A 65 -15.65 -18.36 -0.42
CA LEU A 65 -14.84 -19.59 -0.52
C LEU A 65 -15.67 -20.74 -1.10
#